data_AF-A0A2T3ZTP9-F1
#
_entry.id   AF-A0A2T3ZTP9-F1
#
_cell.length_a   1.000
_cell.length_b   1.000
_cell.length_c   1.000
_cell.angle_alpha   90.00
_cell.angle_beta   90.00
_cell.angle_gamma   90.00
#
_symmetry.space_group_name_H-M   'P 1'
#
loop_
_entity.id
_entity.type
_entity.pdbx_description
1 polymer ?
#
loop_
_entity_poly.entity_id
_entity_poly.type
_entity_poly.pdbx_seq_one_letter_code
_entity_poly.pdbx_strand_id
1 'polypeptide(L)'
;MAEEILDKVRDVVEGQIDFEGQRRAEGLATLFLALTGLIAFNVGYVLQDIVKCLYVGLGGTVLTFLIIIPPWPFYNKNPVKWLPIGSAFNTGGT
;
A
#
# COMPACT_ATOMS: atom_id res chain seq x y z
N MET A 1 23.20 -13.66 11.62
CA MET A 1 22.72 -13.79 10.22
C MET A 1 21.34 -14.43 10.14
N ALA A 2 21.10 -15.63 10.71
CA ALA A 2 19.77 -16.24 10.68
C ALA A 2 18.71 -15.45 11.47
N GLU A 3 19.07 -14.93 12.66
CA GLU A 3 18.16 -14.12 13.49
C GLU A 3 17.75 -12.79 12.83
N GLU A 4 18.69 -12.10 12.17
CA GLU A 4 18.40 -10.85 11.43
C GLU A 4 17.42 -11.07 10.25
N ILE A 5 17.53 -12.22 9.57
CA ILE A 5 16.58 -12.60 8.51
C ILE A 5 15.21 -12.89 9.13
N LEU A 6 15.17 -13.55 10.29
CA LEU A 6 13.93 -13.86 10.99
C LEU A 6 13.19 -12.59 11.43
N ASP A 7 13.93 -11.61 11.98
CA ASP A 7 13.37 -10.33 12.40
C ASP A 7 12.87 -9.51 11.20
N LYS A 8 13.63 -9.46 10.10
CA LYS A 8 13.15 -8.81 8.86
C LYS A 8 11.89 -9.47 8.31
N VAL A 9 11.80 -10.80 8.36
CA VAL A 9 10.60 -11.52 7.95
C VAL A 9 9.44 -11.23 8.90
N ARG A 10 9.69 -11.16 10.21
CA ARG A 10 8.67 -10.81 11.21
C ARG A 10 8.11 -9.41 10.97
N ASP A 11 8.97 -8.43 10.72
CA ASP A 11 8.57 -7.05 10.44
C ASP A 11 7.73 -6.94 9.14
N VAL A 12 8.12 -7.70 8.10
CA VAL A 12 7.35 -7.76 6.85
C VAL A 12 6.00 -8.45 7.05
N VAL A 13 5.92 -9.45 7.93
CA VAL A 13 4.65 -10.13 8.28
C VAL A 13 3.77 -9.26 9.17
N GLU A 14 4.35 -8.50 10.10
CA GLU A 14 3.62 -7.55 10.95
C GLU A 14 2.99 -6.41 10.13
N GLY A 15 3.58 -6.05 8.99
CA GLY A 15 2.89 -5.20 8.01
C GLY A 15 2.70 -3.76 8.47
N GLN A 16 3.51 -3.27 9.41
CA GLN A 16 3.35 -1.92 9.92
C GLN A 16 3.70 -0.88 8.83
N ILE A 17 2.68 -0.14 8.41
CA ILE A 17 2.78 0.99 7.49
C ILE A 17 2.47 2.27 8.27
N ASP A 18 3.30 3.30 8.11
CA ASP A 18 3.06 4.59 8.75
C ASP A 18 1.91 5.35 8.04
N PHE A 19 1.28 6.32 8.70
CA PHE A 19 0.13 7.04 8.12
C PHE A 19 0.45 7.75 6.79
N GLU A 20 1.67 8.27 6.65
CA GLU A 20 2.13 8.94 5.44
C GLU A 20 2.38 7.92 4.31
N GLY A 21 2.91 6.75 4.66
CA GLY A 21 3.08 5.58 3.80
C GLY A 21 1.75 5.06 3.31
N GLN A 22 0.74 4.95 4.19
CA GLN A 22 -0.61 4.54 3.82
C GLN A 22 -1.22 5.52 2.81
N ARG A 23 -1.12 6.83 3.05
CA ARG A 23 -1.61 7.85 2.10
C ARG A 23 -0.95 7.72 0.73
N ARG A 24 0.36 7.45 0.70
CA ARG A 24 1.10 7.21 -0.56
C ARG A 24 0.65 5.92 -1.24
N ALA A 25 0.47 4.84 -0.47
CA ALA A 25 0.01 3.56 -0.98
C ALA A 25 -1.38 3.70 -1.65
N GLU A 26 -2.32 4.42 -1.01
CA GLU A 26 -3.65 4.70 -1.58
C GLU A 26 -3.56 5.52 -2.89
N GLY A 27 -2.71 6.55 -2.91
CA GLY A 27 -2.49 7.36 -4.11
C GLY A 27 -1.88 6.55 -5.27
N LEU A 28 -0.88 5.72 -4.98
CA LEU A 28 -0.27 4.82 -5.96
C LEU A 28 -1.29 3.78 -6.43
N ALA A 29 -2.11 3.20 -5.55
CA ALA A 29 -3.10 2.19 -5.92
C ALA A 29 -4.11 2.76 -6.90
N THR A 30 -4.61 3.95 -6.60
CA THR A 30 -5.54 4.68 -7.48
C THR A 30 -4.90 4.92 -8.85
N LEU A 31 -3.66 5.40 -8.89
CA LEU A 31 -2.95 5.67 -10.15
C LEU A 31 -2.73 4.39 -10.98
N PHE A 32 -2.18 3.33 -10.38
CA PHE A 32 -1.85 2.09 -11.09
C PHE A 32 -3.10 1.33 -11.57
N LEU A 33 -4.17 1.28 -10.75
CA LEU A 33 -5.43 0.67 -11.17
C LEU A 33 -6.11 1.47 -12.28
N ALA A 34 -6.08 2.81 -12.21
CA ALA A 34 -6.62 3.66 -13.28
C ALA A 34 -5.87 3.46 -14.61
N LEU A 35 -4.53 3.41 -14.57
CA LEU A 35 -3.72 3.13 -15.75
C LEU A 35 -3.99 1.72 -16.30
N THR A 36 -4.10 0.72 -15.42
CA THR A 36 -4.48 -0.64 -15.80
C THR A 36 -5.83 -0.67 -16.50
N GLY A 37 -6.84 -0.01 -15.95
CA GLY A 37 -8.18 0.09 -16.54
C GLY A 37 -8.16 0.75 -17.92
N LEU A 38 -7.40 1.84 -18.08
CA LEU A 38 -7.21 2.50 -19.37
C LEU A 38 -6.60 1.54 -20.41
N ILE A 39 -5.54 0.82 -20.05
CA ILE A 39 -4.86 -0.14 -20.94
C ILE A 39 -5.79 -1.31 -21.29
N ALA A 40 -6.43 -1.91 -20.29
CA ALA A 40 -7.36 -3.03 -20.47
C ALA A 40 -8.51 -2.66 -21.41
N PHE A 41 -9.11 -1.49 -21.22
CA PHE A 41 -10.17 -0.99 -22.08
C PHE A 41 -9.70 -0.82 -23.53
N ASN A 42 -8.54 -0.18 -23.76
CA ASN A 42 -8.01 0.02 -25.11
C ASN A 42 -7.69 -1.31 -25.80
N VAL A 43 -7.11 -2.28 -25.09
CA VAL A 43 -6.83 -3.62 -25.63
C VAL A 43 -8.12 -4.34 -25.99
N GLY A 44 -9.11 -4.34 -25.09
CA GLY A 44 -10.42 -4.93 -25.33
C GLY A 44 -11.13 -4.32 -26.53
N TYR A 45 -11.06 -2.99 -26.65
CA TYR A 45 -11.67 -2.25 -27.75
C TYR A 45 -10.99 -2.55 -29.09
N VAL A 46 -9.65 -2.49 -29.18
CA VAL A 46 -8.95 -2.75 -30.46
C VAL A 46 -9.15 -4.19 -30.93
N LEU A 47 -9.12 -5.16 -30.01
CA LEU A 47 -9.27 -6.57 -30.33
C LEU A 47 -10.73 -7.04 -30.40
N GLN A 48 -11.69 -6.16 -30.07
CA GLN A 48 -13.12 -6.46 -30.00
C GLN A 48 -13.43 -7.71 -29.14
N ASP A 49 -12.69 -7.90 -28.04
CA ASP A 49 -12.77 -9.08 -27.19
C ASP A 49 -12.76 -8.69 -25.70
N ILE A 50 -13.88 -8.93 -25.03
CA ILE A 50 -14.08 -8.61 -23.61
C ILE A 50 -13.29 -9.55 -22.68
N VAL A 51 -12.99 -10.77 -23.10
CA VAL A 51 -12.22 -11.73 -22.29
C VAL A 51 -10.76 -11.27 -22.21
N LYS A 52 -10.19 -10.78 -23.33
CA LYS A 52 -8.84 -10.20 -23.33
C LYS A 52 -8.76 -8.94 -22.47
N CYS A 53 -9.78 -8.08 -22.52
CA CYS A 53 -9.92 -6.93 -21.60
C CYS A 53 -9.84 -7.38 -20.13
N LEU A 54 -10.61 -8.40 -19.77
CA LEU A 54 -10.64 -8.93 -18.42
C LEU A 54 -9.27 -9.49 -17.99
N TYR A 55 -8.60 -10.28 -18.84
CA TYR A 55 -7.28 -10.81 -18.52
C TYR A 55 -6.24 -9.73 -18.28
N VAL A 56 -6.23 -8.68 -19.11
CA VAL A 56 -5.31 -7.54 -18.93
C VAL A 56 -5.65 -6.78 -17.65
N GLY A 57 -6.93 -6.54 -17.37
CA GLY A 57 -7.38 -5.87 -16.15
C GLY A 57 -7.02 -6.64 -14.88
N LEU A 58 -7.27 -7.95 -14.86
CA LEU A 58 -6.93 -8.83 -13.74
C LEU A 58 -5.42 -8.92 -13.56
N GLY A 59 -4.67 -9.10 -14.66
CA GLY A 59 -3.20 -9.12 -14.62
C GLY A 59 -2.61 -7.84 -14.04
N GLY A 60 -3.09 -6.67 -14.48
CA GLY A 60 -2.63 -5.38 -13.94
C GLY A 60 -3.07 -5.15 -12.49
N THR A 61 -4.23 -5.67 -12.08
CA THR A 61 -4.69 -5.61 -10.68
C THR A 61 -3.76 -6.43 -9.77
N VAL A 62 -3.45 -7.67 -10.17
CA VAL A 62 -2.50 -8.53 -9.43
C VAL A 62 -1.13 -7.87 -9.34
N LEU A 63 -0.64 -7.30 -10.44
CA LEU A 63 0.63 -6.56 -10.44
C LEU A 63 0.60 -5.36 -9.48
N THR A 64 -0.51 -4.60 -9.47
CA THR A 64 -0.68 -3.46 -8.57
C THR A 64 -0.65 -3.91 -7.11
N PHE A 65 -1.32 -5.02 -6.78
CA PHE A 65 -1.29 -5.60 -5.44
C PHE A 65 0.12 -6.00 -5.01
N LEU A 66 0.88 -6.66 -5.89
CA LEU A 66 2.26 -7.03 -5.60
C LEU A 66 3.16 -5.82 -5.35
N ILE A 67 2.92 -4.70 -6.04
CA ILE A 67 3.73 -3.48 -5.90
C ILE A 67 3.33 -2.66 -4.66
N ILE A 68 2.05 -2.67 -4.26
CA ILE A 68 1.56 -1.69 -3.29
C ILE A 68 1.26 -2.29 -1.93
N ILE A 69 0.75 -3.52 -1.86
CA ILE A 69 0.32 -4.15 -0.60
C ILE A 69 1.49 -4.47 0.34
N PRO A 70 2.64 -5.01 -0.13
CA PRO A 70 3.71 -5.32 0.80
C PRO A 70 4.20 -4.06 1.53
N PRO A 71 4.53 -4.18 2.83
CA PRO A 71 5.00 -3.08 3.66
C PRO A 71 6.45 -2.74 3.31
N TRP A 72 6.68 -2.20 2.12
CA TRP A 72 8.01 -1.84 1.67
C TRP A 72 8.66 -0.85 2.63
N PRO A 73 10.00 -0.88 2.80
CA PRO A 73 10.71 0.00 3.71
C PRO A 73 10.54 1.49 3.39
N PHE A 74 10.02 1.85 2.22
CA PHE A 74 9.73 3.25 1.88
C PHE A 74 8.42 3.79 2.49
N TYR A 75 7.51 2.90 2.91
CA TYR A 75 6.24 3.24 3.55
C TYR A 75 6.34 3.41 5.07
N ASN A 76 7.50 3.12 5.67
CA ASN A 76 7.71 3.18 7.13
C ASN A 76 8.92 4.08 7.46
N LYS A 77 8.91 5.31 6.94
CA LYS A 77 9.98 6.29 7.14
C LYS A 77 9.66 7.30 8.23
N ASN A 78 8.40 7.44 8.63
CA ASN A 78 7.93 8.43 9.58
C ASN A 78 7.26 7.73 10.78
N PRO A 79 8.03 7.25 11.77
CA PRO A 79 7.47 6.57 12.93
C PRO A 79 6.54 7.52 13.69
N VAL A 80 5.34 7.02 14.02
CA VAL A 80 4.33 7.79 14.73
C VAL A 80 4.77 8.01 16.18
N LYS A 81 4.98 9.28 16.56
CA LYS A 81 5.25 9.66 17.95
C LYS A 81 3.93 9.79 18.72
N TRP A 82 3.60 8.78 19.50
CA TRP A 82 2.44 8.83 20.39
C TRP A 82 2.67 9.78 21.57
N LEU A 83 1.64 10.54 21.94
CA LEU A 83 1.65 11.33 23.16
C LEU A 83 1.54 10.40 24.39
N PRO A 84 2.20 10.73 25.51
CA PRO A 84 2.07 9.95 26.72
C PRO A 84 0.63 10.05 27.25
N ILE A 85 0.10 8.92 27.71
CA ILE A 85 -1.22 8.83 28.33
C ILE A 85 -1.18 9.67 29.62
N GLY A 86 -1.75 10.88 29.57
CA GLY A 86 -1.84 11.79 30.71
C GLY A 86 -1.54 13.27 30.43
N SER A 87 -0.97 13.64 29.28
CA SER A 87 -0.63 15.04 29.01
C SER A 87 -1.83 15.97 28.77
N ALA A 88 -3.04 15.43 28.61
CA ALA A 88 -4.27 16.18 28.40
C ALA A 88 -5.03 16.54 29.71
N PHE A 89 -4.60 16.02 30.87
CA PHE A 89 -5.23 16.28 32.16
C PHE A 89 -4.28 17.02 33.10
N ASN A 90 -3.84 18.22 32.70
CA ASN A 90 -3.45 19.24 33.68
C ASN A 90 -4.61 20.24 33.77
N THR A 91 -5.67 19.84 34.47
CA THR A 91 -6.62 20.78 35.07
C THR A 91 -5.88 21.51 36.20
N GLY A 92 -5.12 22.54 35.84
CA GLY A 92 -4.52 23.48 36.78
C GLY A 92 -5.61 24.34 37.40
N GLY A 93 -6.31 23.79 38.39
CA GLY A 93 -7.04 24.55 39.39
C GLY A 93 -6.13 24.77 40.59
N THR A 94 -5.53 25.97 40.66
CA THR A 94 -5.25 26.75 41.88
C THR A 94 -5.09 28.19 41.46
#